data_AF-A0A960GF62-F1
#
_entry.id   AF-A0A960GF62-F1
#
_cell.length_a   1.000
_cell.length_b   1.000
_cell.length_c   1.000
_cell.angle_alpha   90.00
_cell.angle_beta   90.00
_cell.angle_gamma   90.00
#
_symmetry.space_group_name_H-M   'P 1'
#
loop_
_entity.id
_entity.type
_entity.pdbx_description
1 polymer ?
#
loop_
_entity_poly.entity_id
_entity_poly.type
_entity_poly.pdbx_seq_one_letter_code
_entity_poly.pdbx_strand_id
1 'polypeptide(L)'
;MPLLVVGVSHHTSSFDLLEQLGTMPTADVRGGVMASSQVAEVMVLSTCNRVEVYAQVGRFHEAVEDIVAVMAKESGLTVGELTAHCYVHFDQRAVQHVFEVTAGLDSMVAGEDQIQGQVRSSFLEAKDASTAGRELHDLAQAALRAGKAIRSSTEIASAGASVVSVGIGAALRELAGASPKAAVVGSGSMSGLAVASLGRLDIPVAAVIGRNSDQAKRLAGASGSVARPFTELAATLAEVDLVVTCTGATEVLIDEAMVRAAMATRGERPLVILDLALPHDSDPAVGAIAGVTRIDLAALAQRTDSAPDRASLRDAKQLLAAELTRFEREQAAREVEPLVLKLRAQATEVVDEELRKLRLRLREVSEEDWLAVEQAMRRTVATLLHTPTVRVKQLAADADGRQYAQALTSLFDLPVDVVDTVVAPRDLPAGREDLL
;
A
#
# COMPACT_ATOMS: atom_id res chain seq x y z
N MET A 1 -0.94 17.50 2.18
CA MET A 1 -0.39 16.89 0.95
C MET A 1 -1.58 16.50 0.11
N PRO A 2 -1.80 17.03 -1.11
CA PRO A 2 -2.99 16.72 -1.91
C PRO A 2 -2.89 15.31 -2.51
N LEU A 3 -2.93 14.31 -1.65
CA LEU A 3 -2.91 12.90 -2.00
C LEU A 3 -4.35 12.45 -2.24
N LEU A 4 -4.55 11.73 -3.34
CA LEU A 4 -5.79 11.11 -3.74
C LEU A 4 -5.60 9.60 -3.75
N VAL A 5 -6.55 8.87 -3.17
CA VAL A 5 -6.69 7.42 -3.36
C VAL A 5 -8.03 7.19 -4.05
N VAL A 6 -7.98 6.54 -5.22
CA VAL A 6 -9.16 5.99 -5.87
C VAL A 6 -8.98 4.48 -5.90
N GLY A 7 -9.95 3.74 -5.38
CA GLY A 7 -9.80 2.29 -5.27
C GLY A 7 -11.10 1.54 -5.24
N VAL A 8 -10.99 0.24 -5.47
CA VAL A 8 -12.05 -0.75 -5.29
C VAL A 8 -11.49 -1.84 -4.37
N SER A 9 -12.27 -2.30 -3.40
CA SER A 9 -11.86 -3.31 -2.44
C SER A 9 -12.94 -4.35 -2.23
N HIS A 10 -12.60 -5.42 -1.52
CA HIS A 10 -13.54 -6.47 -1.15
C HIS A 10 -14.70 -5.98 -0.27
N HIS A 11 -14.62 -4.76 0.29
CA HIS A 11 -15.71 -4.13 1.02
C HIS A 11 -16.73 -3.44 0.10
N THR A 12 -16.31 -2.97 -1.08
CA THR A 12 -17.16 -2.17 -1.98
C THR A 12 -17.59 -2.92 -3.24
N SER A 13 -17.09 -4.14 -3.44
CA SER A 13 -17.21 -4.89 -4.68
C SER A 13 -17.25 -6.40 -4.45
N SER A 14 -17.77 -7.13 -5.44
CA SER A 14 -17.58 -8.58 -5.55
C SER A 14 -16.13 -8.93 -5.90
N PHE A 15 -15.74 -10.18 -5.63
CA PHE A 15 -14.45 -10.72 -6.05
C PHE A 15 -14.34 -10.84 -7.58
N ASP A 16 -15.42 -11.12 -8.31
CA ASP A 16 -15.42 -11.16 -9.78
C ASP A 16 -14.99 -9.81 -10.39
N LEU A 17 -15.46 -8.69 -9.83
CA LEU A 17 -15.05 -7.36 -10.29
C LEU A 17 -13.60 -7.05 -9.87
N LEU A 18 -13.16 -7.48 -8.68
CA LEU A 18 -11.76 -7.36 -8.28
C LEU A 18 -10.83 -8.22 -9.14
N GLU A 19 -11.28 -9.39 -9.58
CA GLU A 19 -10.56 -10.26 -10.51
C GLU A 19 -10.36 -9.55 -11.84
N GLN A 20 -11.43 -9.00 -12.42
CA GLN A 20 -11.36 -8.21 -13.64
C GLN A 20 -10.40 -7.02 -13.49
N LEU A 21 -10.51 -6.25 -12.41
CA LEU A 21 -9.60 -5.13 -12.13
C LEU A 21 -8.15 -5.57 -11.88
N GLY A 22 -7.96 -6.73 -11.25
CA GLY A 22 -6.65 -7.31 -10.97
C GLY A 22 -5.88 -7.70 -12.24
N THR A 23 -6.59 -7.95 -13.35
CA THR A 23 -5.95 -8.24 -14.66
C THR A 23 -5.37 -7.01 -15.36
N MET A 24 -5.69 -5.79 -14.89
CA MET A 24 -5.17 -4.57 -15.49
C MET A 24 -3.63 -4.52 -15.42
N PRO A 25 -2.93 -4.22 -16.53
CA PRO A 25 -1.50 -3.99 -16.47
C PRO A 25 -1.20 -2.73 -15.65
N THR A 26 -0.60 -2.91 -14.46
CA THR A 26 -0.32 -1.78 -13.55
C THR A 26 0.55 -0.70 -14.19
N ALA A 27 1.41 -1.08 -15.14
CA ALA A 27 2.22 -0.16 -15.93
C ALA A 27 1.38 0.75 -16.84
N ASP A 28 0.32 0.22 -17.46
CA ASP A 28 -0.54 0.96 -18.38
C ASP A 28 -1.47 1.89 -17.60
N VAL A 29 -2.03 1.44 -16.47
CA VAL A 29 -2.78 2.29 -15.55
C VAL A 29 -1.91 3.46 -15.07
N ARG A 30 -0.69 3.16 -14.60
CA ARG A 30 0.24 4.18 -14.11
C ARG A 30 0.64 5.16 -15.20
N GLY A 31 0.95 4.68 -16.40
CA GLY A 31 1.29 5.51 -17.56
C GLY A 31 0.13 6.39 -18.02
N GLY A 32 -1.09 5.85 -18.06
CA GLY A 32 -2.30 6.58 -18.39
C GLY A 32 -2.62 7.68 -17.38
N VAL A 33 -2.53 7.38 -16.08
CA VAL A 33 -2.76 8.36 -15.01
C VAL A 33 -1.68 9.46 -15.01
N MET A 34 -0.40 9.12 -15.22
CA MET A 34 0.68 10.11 -15.33
C MET A 34 0.55 11.05 -16.53
N ALA A 35 -0.24 10.70 -17.55
CA ALA A 35 -0.49 11.58 -18.68
C ALA A 35 -1.44 12.74 -18.35
N SER A 36 -2.16 12.68 -17.21
CA SER A 36 -2.99 13.78 -16.74
C SER A 36 -2.14 14.94 -16.24
N SER A 37 -2.47 16.16 -16.70
CA SER A 37 -1.87 17.41 -16.18
C SER A 37 -2.14 17.66 -14.70
N GLN A 38 -3.08 16.92 -14.09
CA GLN A 38 -3.46 17.07 -12.69
C GLN A 38 -2.67 16.15 -11.76
N VAL A 39 -1.88 15.21 -12.30
CA VAL A 39 -1.17 14.21 -11.50
C VAL A 39 0.34 14.45 -11.58
N ALA A 40 0.97 14.58 -10.41
CA ALA A 40 2.42 14.78 -10.30
C ALA A 40 3.18 13.48 -10.01
N GLU A 41 2.57 12.59 -9.23
CA GLU A 41 3.15 11.30 -8.84
C GLU A 41 2.02 10.27 -8.78
N VAL A 42 2.28 9.01 -9.16
CA VAL A 42 1.31 7.90 -9.03
C VAL A 42 1.96 6.55 -8.70
N MET A 43 1.29 5.79 -7.85
CA MET A 43 1.57 4.40 -7.52
C MET A 43 0.28 3.58 -7.63
N VAL A 44 0.38 2.35 -8.12
CA VAL A 44 -0.75 1.42 -8.23
C VAL A 44 -0.50 0.22 -7.32
N LEU A 45 -1.45 -0.09 -6.45
CA LEU A 45 -1.47 -1.30 -5.64
C LEU A 45 -2.56 -2.22 -6.18
N SER A 46 -2.17 -3.41 -6.63
CA SER A 46 -3.09 -4.46 -7.04
C SER A 46 -2.84 -5.69 -6.17
N THR A 47 -3.86 -6.13 -5.45
CA THR A 47 -3.84 -7.32 -4.60
C THR A 47 -5.13 -8.11 -4.80
N CYS A 48 -5.24 -9.28 -4.18
CA CYS A 48 -6.48 -10.06 -4.19
C CYS A 48 -7.65 -9.40 -3.44
N ASN A 49 -7.41 -8.37 -2.63
CA ASN A 49 -8.44 -7.72 -1.82
C ASN A 49 -8.77 -6.30 -2.29
N ARG A 50 -7.94 -5.71 -3.16
CA ARG A 50 -8.09 -4.32 -3.62
C ARG A 50 -7.26 -4.00 -4.86
N VAL A 51 -7.75 -3.04 -5.63
CA VAL A 51 -6.99 -2.31 -6.64
C VAL A 51 -7.11 -0.82 -6.33
N GLU A 52 -5.98 -0.17 -6.07
CA GLU A 52 -5.91 1.23 -5.65
C GLU A 52 -4.88 2.02 -6.45
N VAL A 53 -5.24 3.25 -6.81
CA VAL A 53 -4.36 4.26 -7.40
C VAL A 53 -4.12 5.34 -6.36
N TYR A 54 -2.87 5.51 -5.96
CA TYR A 54 -2.41 6.59 -5.08
C TYR A 54 -1.75 7.65 -5.93
N ALA A 55 -2.32 8.85 -5.96
CA ALA A 55 -1.84 9.93 -6.81
C ALA A 55 -1.63 11.22 -6.00
N GLN A 56 -0.52 11.91 -6.22
CA GLN A 56 -0.39 13.31 -5.82
C GLN A 56 -1.06 14.16 -6.90
N VAL A 57 -2.05 14.97 -6.51
CA VAL A 57 -2.90 15.68 -7.46
C VAL A 57 -2.93 17.18 -7.23
N GLY A 58 -3.09 17.96 -8.30
CA GLY A 58 -3.30 19.41 -8.23
C GLY A 58 -4.76 19.77 -7.95
N ARG A 59 -5.70 19.20 -8.70
CA ARG A 59 -7.14 19.43 -8.55
C ARG A 59 -7.88 18.13 -8.32
N PHE A 60 -8.67 18.09 -7.24
CA PHE A 60 -9.37 16.89 -6.79
C PHE A 60 -10.32 16.30 -7.85
N HIS A 61 -11.33 17.06 -8.31
CA HIS A 61 -12.38 16.52 -9.18
C HIS A 61 -11.86 16.05 -10.53
N GLU A 62 -11.05 16.88 -11.20
CA GLU A 62 -10.44 16.56 -12.50
C GLU A 62 -9.55 15.30 -12.40
N ALA A 63 -8.77 15.16 -11.32
CA ALA A 63 -7.93 13.99 -11.13
C ALA A 63 -8.73 12.70 -10.84
N VAL A 64 -9.85 12.78 -10.11
CA VAL A 64 -10.74 11.63 -9.89
C VAL A 64 -11.30 11.14 -11.23
N GLU A 65 -11.81 12.05 -12.06
CA GLU A 65 -12.35 11.72 -13.38
C GLU A 65 -11.30 11.06 -14.28
N ASP A 66 -10.09 11.62 -14.33
CA ASP A 66 -8.98 11.07 -15.12
C ASP A 66 -8.57 9.67 -14.65
N ILE A 67 -8.44 9.46 -13.33
CA ILE A 67 -8.04 8.16 -12.78
C ILE A 67 -9.11 7.10 -13.06
N VAL A 68 -10.39 7.41 -12.82
CA VAL A 68 -11.49 6.47 -13.07
C VAL A 68 -11.60 6.15 -14.56
N ALA A 69 -11.41 7.14 -15.44
CA ALA A 69 -11.43 6.91 -16.89
C ALA A 69 -10.31 5.96 -17.34
N VAL A 70 -9.10 6.10 -16.80
CA VAL A 70 -7.99 5.19 -17.09
C VAL A 70 -8.28 3.79 -16.56
N MET A 71 -8.72 3.65 -15.31
CA MET A 71 -9.05 2.35 -14.74
C MET A 71 -10.19 1.65 -15.51
N ALA A 72 -11.22 2.39 -15.92
CA ALA A 72 -12.32 1.87 -16.73
C ALA A 72 -11.82 1.38 -18.09
N LYS A 73 -10.96 2.16 -18.75
CA LYS A 73 -10.34 1.80 -20.03
C LYS A 73 -9.52 0.51 -19.93
N GLU A 74 -8.62 0.42 -18.95
CA GLU A 74 -7.71 -0.73 -18.82
C GLU A 74 -8.42 -2.00 -18.32
N SER A 75 -9.53 -1.86 -17.57
CA SER A 75 -10.36 -2.99 -17.14
C SER A 75 -11.43 -3.44 -18.14
N GLY A 76 -11.69 -2.63 -19.18
CA GLY A 76 -12.77 -2.87 -20.13
C GLY A 76 -14.17 -2.58 -19.58
N LEU A 77 -14.28 -1.90 -18.42
CA LEU A 77 -15.53 -1.48 -17.81
C LEU A 77 -15.95 -0.09 -18.31
N THR A 78 -17.22 0.26 -18.13
CA THR A 78 -17.65 1.65 -18.28
C THR A 78 -17.30 2.44 -17.02
N VAL A 79 -17.12 3.76 -17.17
CA VAL A 79 -16.92 4.68 -16.04
C VAL A 79 -18.06 4.57 -15.01
N GLY A 80 -19.31 4.40 -15.47
CA GLY A 80 -20.48 4.27 -14.61
C GLY A 80 -20.47 2.99 -13.77
N GLU A 81 -20.12 1.85 -14.37
CA GLU A 81 -19.97 0.58 -13.66
C GLU A 81 -18.87 0.69 -12.60
N LEU A 82 -17.70 1.22 -12.96
CA LEU A 82 -16.58 1.33 -12.03
C LEU A 82 -16.89 2.29 -10.87
N THR A 83 -17.46 3.46 -11.16
CA THR A 83 -17.75 4.50 -10.15
C THR A 83 -18.72 4.01 -9.07
N ALA A 84 -19.64 3.09 -9.40
CA ALA A 84 -20.57 2.51 -8.43
C ALA A 84 -19.88 1.71 -7.31
N HIS A 85 -18.63 1.27 -7.53
CA HIS A 85 -17.86 0.45 -6.61
C HIS A 85 -16.60 1.15 -6.06
N CYS A 86 -16.25 2.32 -6.60
CA CYS A 86 -15.09 3.07 -6.16
C CYS A 86 -15.34 3.78 -4.81
N TYR A 87 -14.32 3.76 -3.95
CA TYR A 87 -14.17 4.75 -2.88
C TYR A 87 -13.08 5.74 -3.24
N VAL A 88 -13.21 6.93 -2.66
CA VAL A 88 -12.25 8.03 -2.84
C VAL A 88 -11.85 8.58 -1.47
N HIS A 89 -10.54 8.68 -1.25
CA HIS A 89 -9.97 9.34 -0.08
C HIS A 89 -9.05 10.47 -0.51
N PHE A 90 -9.06 11.58 0.24
CA PHE A 90 -8.28 12.77 -0.07
C PHE A 90 -7.54 13.30 1.15
N ASP A 91 -6.35 13.86 0.90
CA ASP A 91 -5.46 14.49 1.89
C ASP A 91 -5.25 13.62 3.13
N GLN A 92 -5.59 14.09 4.33
CA GLN A 92 -5.38 13.33 5.58
C GLN A 92 -6.07 11.95 5.57
N ARG A 93 -7.26 11.82 4.96
CA ARG A 93 -7.94 10.53 4.88
C ARG A 93 -7.23 9.56 3.94
N ALA A 94 -6.65 10.06 2.85
CA ALA A 94 -5.84 9.25 1.95
C ALA A 94 -4.59 8.71 2.67
N VAL A 95 -3.93 9.56 3.46
CA VAL A 95 -2.76 9.16 4.26
C VAL A 95 -3.15 8.11 5.31
N GLN A 96 -4.23 8.36 6.05
CA GLN A 96 -4.76 7.41 7.03
C GLN A 96 -5.04 6.04 6.39
N HIS A 97 -5.73 6.03 5.25
CA HIS A 97 -6.06 4.82 4.51
C HIS A 97 -4.80 4.03 4.11
N VAL A 98 -3.77 4.70 3.57
CA VAL A 98 -2.50 4.05 3.20
C VAL A 98 -1.85 3.38 4.42
N PHE A 99 -1.90 4.02 5.59
CA PHE A 99 -1.33 3.46 6.82
C PHE A 99 -2.16 2.27 7.32
N GLU A 100 -3.49 2.35 7.27
CA GLU A 100 -4.41 1.26 7.64
C GLU A 100 -4.21 0.02 6.74
N VAL A 101 -4.14 0.22 5.42
CA VAL A 101 -3.85 -0.82 4.44
C VAL A 101 -2.46 -1.42 4.69
N THR A 102 -1.43 -0.58 4.84
CA THR A 102 -0.05 -1.07 5.05
C THR A 102 0.11 -1.82 6.37
N ALA A 103 -0.65 -1.45 7.40
CA ALA A 103 -0.71 -2.15 8.68
C ALA A 103 -1.57 -3.43 8.65
N GLY A 104 -2.29 -3.68 7.55
CA GLY A 104 -3.19 -4.82 7.41
C GLY A 104 -4.48 -4.70 8.24
N LEU A 105 -4.84 -3.49 8.69
CA LEU A 105 -6.06 -3.25 9.45
C LEU A 105 -7.31 -3.28 8.56
N ASP A 106 -7.14 -3.01 7.26
CA ASP A 106 -8.17 -3.07 6.22
C ASP A 106 -7.97 -4.33 5.33
N SER A 107 -7.52 -5.45 5.90
CA SER A 107 -7.39 -6.73 5.19
C SER A 107 -8.53 -7.68 5.59
N MET A 108 -8.93 -8.58 4.68
CA MET A 108 -9.90 -9.65 4.96
C MET A 108 -9.54 -10.45 6.22
N VAL A 109 -8.23 -10.69 6.41
CA VAL A 109 -7.68 -11.16 7.67
C VAL A 109 -6.86 -10.03 8.26
N ALA A 110 -7.37 -9.43 9.33
CA ALA A 110 -6.72 -8.31 9.98
C ALA A 110 -5.32 -8.70 10.49
N GLY A 111 -4.33 -7.86 10.21
CA GLY A 111 -2.94 -8.08 10.58
C GLY A 111 -2.11 -8.89 9.59
N GLU A 112 -2.63 -9.20 8.40
CA GLU A 112 -1.90 -9.95 7.37
C GLU A 112 -0.52 -9.31 7.05
N ASP A 113 0.53 -10.12 7.04
CA ASP A 113 1.91 -9.65 6.81
C ASP A 113 2.21 -9.30 5.35
N GLN A 114 1.46 -9.89 4.41
CA GLN A 114 1.78 -9.87 2.98
C GLN A 114 1.53 -8.48 2.36
N ILE A 115 0.50 -7.77 2.82
CA ILE A 115 0.13 -6.46 2.30
C ILE A 115 1.27 -5.44 2.42
N GLN A 116 2.05 -5.49 3.50
CA GLN A 116 3.21 -4.60 3.67
C GLN A 116 4.28 -4.84 2.62
N GLY A 117 4.51 -6.11 2.27
CA GLY A 117 5.40 -6.50 1.19
C GLY A 117 4.88 -6.01 -0.16
N GLN A 118 3.57 -6.13 -0.40
CA GLN A 118 2.93 -5.66 -1.63
C GLN A 118 3.01 -4.14 -1.78
N VAL A 119 2.70 -3.36 -0.73
CA VAL A 119 2.88 -1.90 -0.75
C VAL A 119 4.33 -1.52 -1.04
N ARG A 120 5.30 -2.22 -0.43
CA ARG A 120 6.73 -1.99 -0.71
C ARG A 120 7.06 -2.27 -2.18
N SER A 121 6.60 -3.38 -2.74
CA SER A 121 6.84 -3.73 -4.14
C SER A 121 6.20 -2.72 -5.09
N SER A 122 4.93 -2.36 -4.89
CA SER A 122 4.23 -1.32 -5.67
C SER A 122 4.96 0.02 -5.65
N PHE A 123 5.49 0.42 -4.48
CA PHE A 123 6.30 1.62 -4.38
C PHE A 123 7.60 1.51 -5.18
N LEU A 124 8.33 0.39 -5.08
CA LEU A 124 9.57 0.19 -5.84
C LEU A 124 9.32 0.17 -7.34
N GLU A 125 8.25 -0.47 -7.80
CA GLU A 125 7.83 -0.44 -9.21
C GLU A 125 7.52 0.97 -9.70
N ALA A 126 6.78 1.76 -8.91
CA ALA A 126 6.48 3.15 -9.25
C ALA A 126 7.74 4.03 -9.24
N LYS A 127 8.69 3.75 -8.34
CA LYS A 127 9.98 4.45 -8.28
C LYS A 127 10.84 4.13 -9.50
N ASP A 128 10.96 2.86 -9.86
CA ASP A 128 11.77 2.40 -11.00
C ASP A 128 11.19 2.90 -12.33
N ALA A 129 9.86 3.06 -12.39
CA ALA A 129 9.17 3.70 -13.51
C ALA A 129 9.22 5.25 -13.51
N SER A 130 9.88 5.87 -12.53
CA SER A 130 9.95 7.34 -12.37
C SER A 130 8.58 8.02 -12.25
N THR A 131 7.59 7.30 -11.71
CA THR A 131 6.23 7.80 -11.50
C THR A 131 5.94 8.09 -10.03
N ALA A 132 6.77 7.58 -9.10
CA ALA A 132 6.77 8.02 -7.71
C ALA A 132 7.93 8.98 -7.47
N GLY A 133 7.62 10.16 -6.93
CA GLY A 133 8.59 11.18 -6.57
C GLY A 133 8.80 11.23 -5.06
N ARG A 134 8.98 12.43 -4.53
CA ARG A 134 9.34 12.64 -3.12
C ARG A 134 8.14 12.40 -2.21
N GLU A 135 6.95 12.86 -2.59
CA GLU A 135 5.77 12.78 -1.73
C GLU A 135 5.35 11.32 -1.51
N LEU A 136 5.27 10.52 -2.59
CA LEU A 136 4.98 9.09 -2.48
C LEU A 136 6.11 8.30 -1.83
N HIS A 137 7.38 8.70 -2.01
CA HIS A 137 8.50 8.09 -1.29
C HIS A 137 8.35 8.23 0.22
N ASP A 138 8.11 9.45 0.68
CA ASP A 138 8.01 9.76 2.10
C ASP A 138 6.77 9.12 2.73
N LEU A 139 5.63 9.14 2.03
CA LEU A 139 4.42 8.41 2.41
C LEU A 139 4.70 6.92 2.56
N ALA A 140 5.35 6.28 1.58
CA ALA A 140 5.66 4.86 1.61
C ALA A 140 6.59 4.50 2.78
N GLN A 141 7.62 5.30 3.05
CA GLN A 141 8.51 5.07 4.21
C GLN A 141 7.74 5.18 5.53
N ALA A 142 6.89 6.19 5.68
CA ALA A 142 6.11 6.39 6.90
C ALA A 142 5.07 5.28 7.10
N ALA A 143 4.35 4.89 6.04
CA ALA A 143 3.37 3.81 6.09
C ALA A 143 4.03 2.45 6.40
N LEU A 144 5.18 2.13 5.79
CA LEU A 144 5.93 0.91 6.09
C LEU A 144 6.44 0.90 7.53
N ARG A 145 6.90 2.04 8.05
CA ARG A 145 7.31 2.19 9.46
C ARG A 145 6.12 1.97 10.39
N ALA A 146 4.99 2.61 10.13
CA ALA A 146 3.77 2.46 10.92
C ALA A 146 3.27 1.02 10.93
N GLY A 147 3.19 0.39 9.76
CA GLY A 147 2.79 -1.01 9.64
C GLY A 147 3.76 -1.98 10.35
N LYS A 148 5.05 -1.64 10.47
CA LYS A 148 6.00 -2.43 11.26
C LYS A 148 5.77 -2.25 12.76
N ALA A 149 5.60 -1.01 13.22
CA ALA A 149 5.37 -0.68 14.62
C ALA A 149 4.09 -1.32 15.16
N ILE A 150 2.97 -1.18 14.43
CA ILE A 150 1.68 -1.78 14.79
C ILE A 150 1.81 -3.30 14.92
N ARG A 151 2.44 -3.97 13.95
CA ARG A 151 2.63 -5.43 14.01
C ARG A 151 3.53 -5.88 15.16
N SER A 152 4.65 -5.19 15.41
CA SER A 152 5.58 -5.58 16.46
C SER A 152 5.07 -5.31 17.88
N SER A 153 4.06 -4.45 18.02
CA SER A 153 3.62 -3.93 19.31
C SER A 153 2.15 -4.23 19.63
N THR A 154 1.43 -4.94 18.75
CA THR A 154 0.03 -5.32 18.98
C THR A 154 -0.19 -6.79 18.69
N GLU A 155 -1.17 -7.37 19.39
CA GLU A 155 -1.60 -8.75 19.18
C GLU A 155 -2.43 -8.95 17.89
N ILE A 156 -2.68 -7.88 17.12
CA ILE A 156 -3.29 -8.00 15.79
C ILE A 156 -2.43 -8.89 14.89
N ALA A 157 -1.10 -8.81 15.01
CA ALA A 157 -0.20 -9.72 14.30
C ALA A 157 -0.15 -11.12 14.94
N SER A 158 -0.31 -11.22 16.28
CA SER A 158 -0.22 -12.50 17.00
C SER A 158 -1.44 -13.39 16.84
N ALA A 159 -2.54 -12.88 16.27
CA ALA A 159 -3.60 -13.74 15.75
C ALA A 159 -3.09 -14.70 14.65
N GLY A 160 -1.93 -14.41 14.01
CA GLY A 160 -1.16 -15.34 13.16
C GLY A 160 -1.92 -15.90 11.95
N ALA A 161 -3.13 -15.40 11.75
CA ALA A 161 -4.03 -15.78 10.71
C ALA A 161 -3.58 -15.02 9.46
N SER A 162 -3.11 -15.77 8.48
CA SER A 162 -3.08 -15.33 7.09
C SER A 162 -4.34 -15.86 6.44
N VAL A 163 -4.74 -15.27 5.31
CA VAL A 163 -5.80 -15.85 4.47
C VAL A 163 -5.51 -17.33 4.19
N VAL A 164 -4.24 -17.69 4.02
CA VAL A 164 -3.77 -19.06 3.84
C VAL A 164 -4.06 -19.96 5.05
N SER A 165 -3.68 -19.56 6.27
CA SER A 165 -3.90 -20.40 7.47
C SER A 165 -5.38 -20.49 7.87
N VAL A 166 -6.15 -19.42 7.69
CA VAL A 166 -7.62 -19.44 7.84
C VAL A 166 -8.25 -20.38 6.82
N GLY A 167 -7.80 -20.29 5.56
CA GLY A 167 -8.25 -21.14 4.48
C GLY A 167 -7.98 -22.61 4.71
N ILE A 168 -6.75 -22.96 5.13
CA ILE A 168 -6.39 -24.33 5.50
C ILE A 168 -7.27 -24.81 6.66
N GLY A 169 -7.47 -24.00 7.70
CA GLY A 169 -8.35 -24.35 8.81
C GLY A 169 -9.80 -24.62 8.38
N ALA A 170 -10.33 -23.84 7.44
CA ALA A 170 -11.65 -24.06 6.84
C ALA A 170 -11.69 -25.34 6.02
N ALA A 171 -10.68 -25.59 5.19
CA ALA A 171 -10.58 -26.79 4.37
C ALA A 171 -10.51 -28.08 5.22
N LEU A 172 -9.79 -28.04 6.34
CA LEU A 172 -9.67 -29.19 7.25
C LEU A 172 -10.99 -29.54 7.96
N ARG A 173 -11.85 -28.55 8.22
CA ARG A 173 -13.18 -28.81 8.79
C ARG A 173 -14.06 -29.62 7.83
N GLU A 174 -13.95 -29.37 6.53
CA GLU A 174 -14.67 -30.13 5.50
C GLU A 174 -14.15 -31.57 5.38
N LEU A 175 -12.88 -31.82 5.75
CA LEU A 175 -12.25 -33.14 5.75
C LEU A 175 -12.46 -33.94 7.05
N ALA A 176 -13.28 -33.42 7.98
CA ALA A 176 -13.78 -34.10 9.19
C ALA A 176 -12.73 -34.86 10.05
N GLY A 177 -11.49 -34.36 10.11
CA GLY A 177 -10.44 -34.89 10.99
C GLY A 177 -9.63 -36.07 10.46
N ALA A 178 -9.75 -36.43 9.18
CA ALA A 178 -8.75 -37.28 8.53
C ALA A 178 -7.39 -36.56 8.47
N SER A 179 -6.27 -37.29 8.58
CA SER A 179 -4.92 -36.75 8.28
C SER A 179 -4.79 -36.62 6.75
N PRO A 180 -5.09 -35.45 6.16
CA PRO A 180 -5.24 -35.36 4.72
C PRO A 180 -3.87 -35.29 4.06
N LYS A 181 -3.76 -35.77 2.83
CA LYS A 181 -2.61 -35.45 1.98
C LYS A 181 -2.87 -34.14 1.27
N ALA A 182 -1.92 -33.22 1.32
CA ALA A 182 -2.05 -31.92 0.67
C ALA A 182 -1.16 -31.81 -0.57
N ALA A 183 -1.59 -31.06 -1.58
CA ALA A 183 -0.74 -30.52 -2.62
C ALA A 183 -0.83 -28.99 -2.64
N VAL A 184 0.27 -28.33 -2.99
CA VAL A 184 0.30 -26.87 -3.19
C VAL A 184 0.57 -26.59 -4.66
N VAL A 185 -0.30 -25.82 -5.30
CA VAL A 185 -0.17 -25.35 -6.68
C VAL A 185 0.24 -23.89 -6.67
N GLY A 186 1.42 -23.62 -7.21
CA GLY A 186 2.13 -22.36 -7.14
C GLY A 186 3.54 -22.52 -6.59
N SER A 187 4.36 -21.48 -6.78
CA SER A 187 5.74 -21.44 -6.29
C SER A 187 6.11 -20.07 -5.69
N GLY A 188 5.12 -19.23 -5.41
CA GLY A 188 5.30 -17.88 -4.90
C GLY A 188 5.39 -17.81 -3.37
N SER A 189 5.37 -16.58 -2.83
CA SER A 189 5.38 -16.34 -1.39
C SER A 189 4.16 -16.94 -0.68
N MET A 190 2.96 -16.84 -1.28
CA MET A 190 1.73 -17.49 -0.81
C MET A 190 1.88 -19.01 -0.73
N SER A 191 2.49 -19.63 -1.74
CA SER A 191 2.77 -21.08 -1.75
C SER A 191 3.75 -21.45 -0.64
N GLY A 192 4.76 -20.60 -0.39
CA GLY A 192 5.65 -20.68 0.77
C GLY A 192 4.90 -20.73 2.10
N LEU A 193 3.96 -19.81 2.28
CA LEU A 193 3.14 -19.72 3.48
C LEU A 193 2.17 -20.90 3.62
N ALA A 194 1.63 -21.41 2.51
CA ALA A 194 0.76 -22.59 2.49
C ALA A 194 1.53 -23.83 2.97
N VAL A 195 2.70 -24.08 2.39
CA VAL A 195 3.58 -25.19 2.79
C VAL A 195 3.99 -25.07 4.26
N ALA A 196 4.40 -23.89 4.72
CA ALA A 196 4.78 -23.67 6.11
C ALA A 196 3.59 -23.85 7.07
N SER A 197 2.38 -23.44 6.68
CA SER A 197 1.17 -23.57 7.49
C SER A 197 0.69 -25.01 7.57
N LEU A 198 0.74 -25.77 6.48
CA LEU A 198 0.48 -27.21 6.47
C LEU A 198 1.48 -27.96 7.35
N GLY A 199 2.76 -27.62 7.28
CA GLY A 199 3.80 -28.21 8.12
C GLY A 199 3.60 -27.94 9.63
N ARG A 200 3.16 -26.75 10.02
CA ARG A 200 2.83 -26.42 11.43
C ARG A 200 1.63 -27.22 11.98
N LEU A 201 0.79 -27.74 11.09
CA LEU A 201 -0.38 -28.56 11.43
C LEU A 201 -0.09 -30.06 11.26
N ASP A 202 1.18 -30.44 11.03
CA ASP A 202 1.61 -31.82 10.76
C ASP A 202 0.88 -32.48 9.57
N ILE A 203 0.48 -31.68 8.57
CA ILE A 203 -0.18 -32.16 7.36
C ILE A 203 0.87 -32.46 6.29
N PRO A 204 0.96 -33.70 5.78
CA PRO A 204 1.94 -34.05 4.77
C PRO A 204 1.63 -33.36 3.44
N VAL A 205 2.58 -32.56 2.96
CA VAL A 205 2.59 -32.00 1.61
C VAL A 205 3.15 -33.06 0.66
N ALA A 206 2.29 -33.72 -0.11
CA ALA A 206 2.67 -34.75 -1.06
C ALA A 206 3.41 -34.16 -2.27
N ALA A 207 2.98 -32.98 -2.73
CA ALA A 207 3.58 -32.33 -3.87
C ALA A 207 3.50 -30.80 -3.83
N VAL A 208 4.52 -30.15 -4.40
CA VAL A 208 4.48 -28.74 -4.80
C VAL A 208 4.55 -28.69 -6.33
N ILE A 209 3.54 -28.09 -6.95
CA ILE A 209 3.40 -28.04 -8.41
C ILE A 209 3.52 -26.59 -8.85
N GLY A 210 4.41 -26.29 -9.80
CA GLY A 210 4.57 -24.93 -10.31
C GLY A 210 5.17 -24.89 -11.70
N ARG A 211 4.88 -23.81 -12.46
CA ARG A 211 5.48 -23.57 -13.78
C ARG A 211 6.97 -23.28 -13.69
N ASN A 212 7.42 -22.61 -12.62
CA ASN A 212 8.83 -22.39 -12.35
C ASN A 212 9.40 -23.57 -11.54
N SER A 213 10.04 -24.50 -12.24
CA SER A 213 10.54 -25.74 -11.63
C SER A 213 11.59 -25.50 -10.55
N ASP A 214 12.44 -24.48 -10.67
CA ASP A 214 13.48 -24.18 -9.67
C ASP A 214 12.90 -23.58 -8.38
N GLN A 215 11.85 -22.75 -8.49
CA GLN A 215 11.13 -22.25 -7.31
C GLN A 215 10.35 -23.38 -6.64
N ALA A 216 9.63 -24.20 -7.42
CA ALA A 216 8.90 -25.35 -6.88
C ALA A 216 9.82 -26.34 -6.16
N LYS A 217 10.99 -26.66 -6.73
CA LYS A 217 12.02 -27.51 -6.10
C LYS A 217 12.54 -26.94 -4.79
N ARG A 218 12.83 -25.63 -4.74
CA ARG A 218 13.28 -24.97 -3.51
C ARG A 218 12.24 -25.04 -2.40
N LEU A 219 10.98 -24.74 -2.74
CA LEU A 219 9.88 -24.80 -1.79
C LEU A 219 9.61 -26.23 -1.29
N ALA A 220 9.66 -27.21 -2.20
CA ALA A 220 9.47 -28.61 -1.87
C ALA A 220 10.59 -29.12 -0.94
N GLY A 221 11.84 -28.79 -1.26
CA GLY A 221 13.01 -29.18 -0.46
C GLY A 221 12.98 -28.63 0.96
N ALA A 222 12.48 -27.41 1.16
CA ALA A 222 12.36 -26.80 2.49
C ALA A 222 11.32 -27.50 3.40
N SER A 223 10.40 -28.28 2.82
CA SER A 223 9.31 -28.96 3.53
C SER A 223 9.40 -30.49 3.51
N GLY A 224 10.44 -31.04 2.86
CA GLY A 224 10.54 -32.49 2.65
C GLY A 224 9.50 -33.07 1.68
N SER A 225 8.82 -32.21 0.91
CA SER A 225 7.87 -32.62 -0.12
C SER A 225 8.55 -32.79 -1.49
N VAL A 226 7.80 -33.28 -2.49
CA VAL A 226 8.33 -33.49 -3.85
C VAL A 226 7.84 -32.39 -4.78
N ALA A 227 8.74 -31.77 -5.53
CA ALA A 227 8.32 -30.88 -6.62
C ALA A 227 7.89 -31.71 -7.83
N ARG A 228 6.66 -31.47 -8.31
CA ARG A 228 6.12 -32.11 -9.52
C ARG A 228 5.96 -31.08 -10.65
N PRO A 229 6.18 -31.47 -11.91
CA PRO A 229 5.89 -30.61 -13.05
C PRO A 229 4.38 -30.36 -13.16
N PHE A 230 4.00 -29.25 -13.80
CA PHE A 230 2.60 -28.88 -13.99
C PHE A 230 1.78 -29.95 -14.75
N THR A 231 2.42 -30.72 -15.64
CA THR A 231 1.80 -31.83 -16.37
C THR A 231 1.28 -32.95 -15.46
N GLU A 232 1.75 -33.04 -14.21
CA GLU A 232 1.31 -34.02 -13.22
C GLU A 232 0.19 -33.49 -12.31
N LEU A 233 -0.35 -32.29 -12.57
CA LEU A 233 -1.43 -31.72 -11.77
C LEU A 233 -2.64 -32.66 -11.71
N ALA A 234 -3.12 -33.12 -12.87
CA ALA A 234 -4.28 -34.01 -12.96
C ALA A 234 -4.09 -35.31 -12.16
N ALA A 235 -2.92 -35.95 -12.27
CA ALA A 235 -2.60 -37.15 -11.51
C ALA A 235 -2.54 -36.86 -10.00
N THR A 236 -2.01 -35.71 -9.62
CA THR A 236 -1.92 -35.30 -8.20
C THR A 236 -3.31 -35.08 -7.59
N LEU A 237 -4.27 -34.52 -8.33
CA LEU A 237 -5.66 -34.36 -7.86
C LEU A 237 -6.31 -35.71 -7.49
N ALA A 238 -5.89 -36.82 -8.10
CA ALA A 238 -6.39 -38.16 -7.74
C ALA A 238 -5.78 -38.69 -6.42
N GLU A 239 -4.61 -38.19 -6.02
CA GLU A 239 -3.82 -38.71 -4.90
C GLU A 239 -4.06 -37.98 -3.58
N VAL A 240 -4.33 -36.67 -3.63
CA VAL A 240 -4.39 -35.79 -2.44
C VAL A 240 -5.81 -35.46 -2.01
N ASP A 241 -6.04 -35.12 -0.75
CA ASP A 241 -7.37 -34.79 -0.22
C ASP A 241 -7.58 -33.27 -0.11
N LEU A 242 -6.49 -32.50 -0.07
CA LEU A 242 -6.48 -31.04 -0.05
C LEU A 242 -5.57 -30.51 -1.17
N VAL A 243 -6.07 -29.57 -1.96
CA VAL A 243 -5.28 -28.81 -2.94
C VAL A 243 -5.35 -27.34 -2.54
N VAL A 244 -4.20 -26.73 -2.26
CA VAL A 244 -4.10 -25.28 -2.03
C VAL A 244 -3.52 -24.65 -3.28
N THR A 245 -4.29 -23.81 -3.97
CA THR A 245 -3.85 -23.11 -5.17
C THR A 245 -3.75 -21.61 -4.92
N CYS A 246 -2.64 -21.03 -5.35
CA CYS A 246 -2.28 -19.63 -5.09
C CYS A 246 -1.28 -19.15 -6.14
N THR A 247 -1.60 -19.34 -7.41
CA THR A 247 -0.76 -18.89 -8.52
C THR A 247 -1.07 -17.46 -8.94
N GLY A 248 -0.25 -16.91 -9.83
CA GLY A 248 -0.52 -15.64 -10.51
C GLY A 248 -0.93 -15.87 -11.98
N ALA A 249 -1.53 -17.03 -12.29
CA ALA A 249 -2.05 -17.31 -13.61
C ALA A 249 -3.27 -16.43 -13.91
N THR A 250 -3.46 -16.11 -15.19
CA THR A 250 -4.64 -15.38 -15.69
C THR A 250 -5.73 -16.32 -16.18
N GLU A 251 -5.41 -17.60 -16.29
CA GLU A 251 -6.23 -18.66 -16.81
C GLU A 251 -6.52 -19.73 -15.75
N VAL A 252 -7.67 -20.38 -15.88
CA VAL A 252 -8.04 -21.52 -15.04
C VAL A 252 -7.05 -22.67 -15.26
N LEU A 253 -6.48 -23.15 -14.16
CA LEU A 253 -5.51 -24.24 -14.11
C LEU A 253 -6.14 -25.60 -13.75
N ILE A 254 -7.22 -25.57 -12.97
CA ILE A 254 -7.97 -26.74 -12.52
C ILE A 254 -9.38 -26.65 -13.09
N ASP A 255 -9.60 -27.36 -14.20
CA ASP A 255 -10.91 -27.41 -14.89
C ASP A 255 -11.80 -28.57 -14.41
N GLU A 256 -13.06 -28.52 -14.80
CA GLU A 256 -14.06 -29.53 -14.46
C GLU A 256 -13.69 -30.94 -14.96
N ALA A 257 -13.10 -31.04 -16.16
CA ALA A 257 -12.75 -32.32 -16.76
C ALA A 257 -11.64 -33.03 -15.96
N MET A 258 -10.63 -32.27 -15.54
CA MET A 258 -9.52 -32.75 -14.72
C MET A 258 -10.02 -33.25 -13.36
N VAL A 259 -10.91 -32.50 -12.71
CA VAL A 259 -11.47 -32.87 -11.40
C VAL A 259 -12.40 -34.09 -11.53
N ARG A 260 -13.24 -34.16 -12.55
CA ARG A 260 -14.09 -35.34 -12.81
C ARG A 260 -13.27 -36.61 -13.04
N ALA A 261 -12.19 -36.51 -13.82
CA ALA A 261 -11.28 -37.62 -14.06
C ALA A 261 -10.59 -38.09 -12.76
N ALA A 262 -10.17 -37.16 -11.92
CA ALA A 262 -9.63 -37.48 -10.59
C ALA A 262 -10.68 -38.19 -9.73
N MET A 263 -11.88 -37.61 -9.56
CA MET A 263 -12.95 -38.17 -8.73
C MET A 263 -13.39 -39.57 -9.16
N ALA A 264 -13.35 -39.89 -10.46
CA ALA A 264 -13.67 -41.24 -10.96
C ALA A 264 -12.76 -42.35 -10.38
N THR A 265 -11.55 -42.01 -9.92
CA THR A 265 -10.58 -42.96 -9.36
C THR A 265 -10.49 -42.91 -7.83
N ARG A 266 -11.15 -41.94 -7.20
CA ARG A 266 -11.01 -41.66 -5.75
C ARG A 266 -11.98 -42.43 -4.87
N GLY A 267 -13.02 -43.04 -5.45
CA GLY A 267 -14.12 -43.64 -4.68
C GLY A 267 -14.89 -42.58 -3.91
N GLU A 268 -15.19 -42.83 -2.63
CA GLU A 268 -15.91 -41.89 -1.76
C GLU A 268 -15.00 -40.87 -1.05
N ARG A 269 -13.70 -40.83 -1.37
CA ARG A 269 -12.78 -39.88 -0.72
C ARG A 269 -13.07 -38.44 -1.18
N PRO A 270 -13.34 -37.51 -0.25
CA PRO A 270 -13.59 -36.12 -0.61
C PRO A 270 -12.33 -35.45 -1.16
N LEU A 271 -12.52 -34.40 -1.95
CA LEU A 271 -11.45 -33.50 -2.41
C LEU A 271 -11.83 -32.07 -2.03
N VAL A 272 -10.95 -31.39 -1.30
CA VAL A 272 -11.08 -29.97 -1.02
C VAL A 272 -10.10 -29.17 -1.87
N ILE A 273 -10.62 -28.21 -2.63
CA ILE A 273 -9.83 -27.25 -3.41
C ILE A 273 -9.95 -25.89 -2.72
N LEU A 274 -8.85 -25.47 -2.10
CA LEU A 274 -8.69 -24.15 -1.50
C LEU A 274 -8.05 -23.21 -2.53
N ASP A 275 -8.87 -22.37 -3.14
CA ASP A 275 -8.48 -21.42 -4.18
C ASP A 275 -8.24 -20.02 -3.61
N LEU A 276 -6.97 -19.67 -3.46
CA LEU A 276 -6.52 -18.39 -2.91
C LEU A 276 -5.98 -17.46 -4.00
N ALA A 277 -6.18 -17.79 -5.26
CA ALA A 277 -5.74 -16.97 -6.39
C ALA A 277 -6.83 -15.99 -6.83
N LEU A 278 -6.37 -14.87 -7.38
CA LEU A 278 -7.20 -13.89 -8.07
C LEU A 278 -6.38 -13.35 -9.27
N PRO A 279 -6.70 -13.69 -10.53
CA PRO A 279 -7.79 -14.55 -11.01
C PRO A 279 -7.84 -15.98 -10.43
N HIS A 280 -9.00 -16.62 -10.49
CA HIS A 280 -9.21 -17.97 -9.95
C HIS A 280 -8.38 -19.01 -10.69
N ASP A 281 -7.63 -19.82 -9.94
CA ASP A 281 -6.90 -20.95 -10.50
C ASP A 281 -7.82 -22.13 -10.81
N SER A 282 -8.99 -22.21 -10.16
CA SER A 282 -9.96 -23.29 -10.34
C SER A 282 -11.29 -22.80 -10.89
N ASP A 283 -11.85 -23.56 -11.83
CA ASP A 283 -13.17 -23.28 -12.38
C ASP A 283 -14.22 -23.33 -11.25
N PRO A 284 -15.05 -22.27 -11.05
CA PRO A 284 -16.13 -22.31 -10.06
C PRO A 284 -17.06 -23.53 -10.18
N ALA A 285 -17.24 -24.08 -11.39
CA ALA A 285 -18.07 -25.25 -11.66
C ALA A 285 -17.57 -26.53 -10.98
N VAL A 286 -16.29 -26.62 -10.60
CA VAL A 286 -15.75 -27.82 -9.90
C VAL A 286 -16.44 -28.05 -8.55
N GLY A 287 -16.97 -27.00 -7.91
CA GLY A 287 -17.71 -27.10 -6.66
C GLY A 287 -19.05 -27.83 -6.78
N ALA A 288 -19.57 -28.01 -8.00
CA ALA A 288 -20.80 -28.76 -8.25
C ALA A 288 -20.55 -30.28 -8.43
N ILE A 289 -19.29 -30.72 -8.47
CA ILE A 289 -18.93 -32.14 -8.60
C ILE A 289 -19.15 -32.84 -7.26
N ALA A 290 -19.86 -33.97 -7.27
CA ALA A 290 -20.09 -34.77 -6.07
C ALA A 290 -18.77 -35.19 -5.39
N GLY A 291 -18.67 -34.95 -4.09
CA GLY A 291 -17.46 -35.25 -3.30
C GLY A 291 -16.35 -34.18 -3.40
N VAL A 292 -16.58 -33.07 -4.12
CA VAL A 292 -15.66 -31.94 -4.20
C VAL A 292 -16.19 -30.77 -3.39
N THR A 293 -15.32 -30.12 -2.62
CA THR A 293 -15.62 -28.85 -1.95
C THR A 293 -14.63 -27.80 -2.42
N ARG A 294 -15.11 -26.75 -3.07
CA ARG A 294 -14.30 -25.58 -3.44
C ARG A 294 -14.48 -24.50 -2.38
N ILE A 295 -13.36 -23.97 -1.88
CA ILE A 295 -13.33 -22.83 -0.96
C ILE A 295 -12.47 -21.77 -1.62
N ASP A 296 -13.08 -20.66 -2.04
CA ASP A 296 -12.39 -19.51 -2.60
C ASP A 296 -12.29 -18.34 -1.61
N LEU A 297 -11.66 -17.24 -2.03
CA LEU A 297 -11.56 -16.01 -1.22
C LEU A 297 -12.94 -15.45 -0.82
N ALA A 298 -13.95 -15.53 -1.68
CA ALA A 298 -15.31 -15.06 -1.38
C ALA A 298 -15.97 -15.89 -0.27
N ALA A 299 -15.86 -17.22 -0.35
CA ALA A 299 -16.33 -18.14 0.67
C ALA A 299 -15.56 -17.96 1.99
N LEU A 300 -14.25 -17.69 1.93
CA LEU A 300 -13.45 -17.37 3.12
C LEU A 300 -13.88 -16.07 3.77
N ALA A 301 -14.13 -15.02 2.99
CA ALA A 301 -14.59 -13.73 3.52
C ALA A 301 -15.90 -13.89 4.31
N GLN A 302 -16.82 -14.73 3.83
CA GLN A 302 -18.08 -15.04 4.55
C GLN A 302 -17.88 -15.89 5.81
N ARG A 303 -16.81 -16.70 5.85
CA ARG A 303 -16.48 -17.60 6.96
C ARG A 303 -15.57 -16.96 8.01
N THR A 304 -14.96 -15.82 7.69
CA THR A 304 -14.02 -15.12 8.57
C THR A 304 -14.80 -14.14 9.44
N ASP A 305 -15.42 -14.67 10.50
CA ASP A 305 -16.10 -13.87 11.54
C ASP A 305 -15.12 -13.45 12.66
N SER A 306 -13.82 -13.70 12.47
CA SER A 306 -12.77 -13.36 13.42
C SER A 306 -12.41 -11.88 13.31
N ALA A 307 -13.33 -11.01 13.74
CA ALA A 307 -12.95 -9.65 14.09
C ALA A 307 -11.80 -9.75 15.10
N PRO A 308 -10.65 -9.10 14.86
CA PRO A 308 -9.57 -9.07 15.85
C PRO A 308 -10.10 -8.59 17.19
N ASP A 309 -9.48 -9.07 18.27
CA ASP A 309 -9.90 -8.69 19.63
C ASP A 309 -10.02 -7.16 19.75
N ARG A 310 -11.07 -6.70 20.42
CA ARG A 310 -11.40 -5.28 20.50
C ARG A 310 -10.28 -4.46 21.17
N ALA A 311 -9.55 -5.04 22.12
CA ALA A 311 -8.42 -4.37 22.75
C ALA A 311 -7.26 -4.23 21.76
N SER A 312 -6.91 -5.30 21.04
CA SER A 312 -5.87 -5.29 20.01
C SER A 312 -6.16 -4.26 18.91
N LEU A 313 -7.41 -4.18 18.43
CA LEU A 313 -7.86 -3.13 17.52
C LEU A 313 -7.69 -1.72 18.07
N ARG A 314 -8.02 -1.52 19.35
CA ARG A 314 -7.88 -0.22 20.00
C ARG A 314 -6.41 0.20 20.06
N ASP A 315 -5.53 -0.71 20.44
CA ASP A 315 -4.10 -0.43 20.59
C ASP A 315 -3.45 -0.14 19.23
N ALA A 316 -3.81 -0.89 18.19
CA ALA A 316 -3.37 -0.59 16.83
C ALA A 316 -3.86 0.76 16.32
N LYS A 317 -5.11 1.13 16.58
CA LYS A 317 -5.64 2.45 16.22
C LYS A 317 -4.93 3.58 16.97
N GLN A 318 -4.54 3.37 18.23
CA GLN A 318 -3.75 4.36 18.99
C GLN A 318 -2.35 4.53 18.40
N LEU A 319 -1.68 3.44 18.04
CA LEU A 319 -0.36 3.49 17.39
C LEU A 319 -0.45 4.12 15.99
N LEU A 320 -1.48 3.79 15.22
CA LEU A 320 -1.77 4.40 13.93
C LEU A 320 -1.92 5.91 14.05
N ALA A 321 -2.72 6.38 15.00
CA ALA A 321 -2.92 7.82 15.25
C ALA A 321 -1.60 8.53 15.63
N ALA A 322 -0.75 7.87 16.42
CA ALA A 322 0.57 8.40 16.77
C ALA A 322 1.50 8.52 15.55
N GLU A 323 1.52 7.51 14.67
CA GLU A 323 2.33 7.56 13.44
C GLU A 323 1.78 8.53 12.40
N LEU A 324 0.46 8.70 12.30
CA LEU A 324 -0.15 9.74 11.48
C LEU A 324 0.24 11.14 11.97
N THR A 325 0.11 11.38 13.28
CA THR A 325 0.56 12.64 13.89
C THR A 325 2.03 12.88 13.56
N ARG A 326 2.89 11.86 13.73
CA ARG A 326 4.31 11.97 13.40
C ARG A 326 4.54 12.33 11.93
N PHE A 327 3.84 11.70 11.00
CA PHE A 327 3.96 12.00 9.57
C PHE A 327 3.51 13.43 9.25
N GLU A 328 2.42 13.90 9.83
CA GLU A 328 1.95 15.28 9.68
C GLU A 328 2.99 16.29 10.16
N ARG A 329 3.65 16.02 11.30
CA ARG A 329 4.76 16.83 11.81
C ARG A 329 5.96 16.84 10.86
N GLU A 330 6.32 15.67 10.35
CA GLU A 330 7.41 15.51 9.38
C GLU A 330 7.11 16.31 8.08
N GLN A 331 5.87 16.28 7.59
CA GLN A 331 5.43 17.05 6.43
C GLN A 331 5.43 18.57 6.70
N ALA A 332 4.84 19.02 7.80
CA ALA A 332 4.78 20.44 8.12
C ALA A 332 6.18 21.07 8.30
N ALA A 333 7.13 20.33 8.90
CA ALA A 333 8.52 20.78 9.00
C ALA A 333 9.21 20.96 7.63
N ARG A 334 8.81 20.17 6.62
CA ARG A 334 9.36 20.23 5.26
C ARG A 334 8.75 21.34 4.42
N GLU A 335 7.47 21.62 4.60
CA GLU A 335 6.80 22.74 3.92
C GLU A 335 7.50 24.08 4.19
N VAL A 336 8.14 24.23 5.36
CA VAL A 336 8.85 25.46 5.76
C VAL A 336 10.34 25.45 5.36
N GLU A 337 10.88 24.33 4.90
CA GLU A 337 12.29 24.23 4.51
C GLU A 337 12.68 25.15 3.33
N PRO A 338 11.89 25.28 2.26
CA PRO A 338 12.17 26.26 1.20
C PRO A 338 12.19 27.71 1.70
N LEU A 339 11.29 28.07 2.63
CA LEU A 339 11.25 29.41 3.24
C LEU A 339 12.51 29.69 4.05
N VAL A 340 12.98 28.71 4.82
CA VAL A 340 14.26 28.78 5.54
C VAL A 340 15.44 28.98 4.60
N LEU A 341 15.47 28.28 3.47
CA LEU A 341 16.53 28.43 2.47
C LEU A 341 16.49 29.83 1.84
N LYS A 342 15.32 30.33 1.46
CA LYS A 342 15.13 31.69 0.95
C LYS A 342 15.58 32.76 1.96
N LEU A 343 15.24 32.60 3.24
CA LEU A 343 15.68 33.51 4.31
C LEU A 343 17.20 33.57 4.45
N ARG A 344 17.87 32.42 4.42
CA ARG A 344 19.34 32.36 4.49
C ARG A 344 20.01 32.96 3.25
N ALA A 345 19.42 32.77 2.08
CA ALA A 345 19.90 33.38 0.84
C ALA A 345 19.82 34.91 0.93
N GLN A 346 18.65 35.46 1.27
CA GLN A 346 18.48 36.91 1.45
C GLN A 346 19.45 37.50 2.49
N ALA A 347 19.65 36.83 3.62
CA ALA A 347 20.60 37.31 4.62
C ALA A 347 22.06 37.29 4.12
N THR A 348 22.40 36.33 3.27
CA THR A 348 23.72 36.27 2.64
C THR A 348 23.90 37.43 1.66
N GLU A 349 22.88 37.75 0.87
CA GLU A 349 22.89 38.90 -0.04
C GLU A 349 23.08 40.23 0.70
N VAL A 350 22.40 40.40 1.85
CA VAL A 350 22.59 41.57 2.72
C VAL A 350 24.04 41.68 3.22
N VAL A 351 24.63 40.57 3.66
CA VAL A 351 26.03 40.55 4.11
C VAL A 351 26.98 40.88 2.97
N ASP A 352 26.76 40.30 1.79
CA ASP A 352 27.61 40.52 0.62
C ASP A 352 27.58 41.98 0.16
N GLU A 353 26.39 42.60 0.18
CA GLU A 353 26.21 44.01 -0.17
C GLU A 353 26.88 44.94 0.84
N GLU A 354 26.78 44.66 2.14
CA GLU A 354 27.46 45.45 3.18
C GLU A 354 28.98 45.29 3.15
N LEU A 355 29.48 44.07 2.92
CA LEU A 355 30.92 43.82 2.71
C LEU A 355 31.43 44.58 1.49
N ARG A 356 30.68 44.60 0.39
CA ARG A 356 31.04 45.36 -0.82
C ARG A 356 31.11 46.86 -0.55
N LYS A 357 30.14 47.43 0.17
CA LYS A 357 30.16 48.84 0.58
C LYS A 357 31.35 49.15 1.48
N LEU A 358 31.63 48.29 2.46
CA LEU A 358 32.72 48.47 3.41
C LEU A 358 34.08 48.41 2.71
N ARG A 359 34.25 47.49 1.75
CA ARG A 359 35.48 47.33 0.95
C ARG A 359 35.82 48.59 0.16
N LEU A 360 34.81 49.27 -0.38
CA LEU A 360 34.99 50.53 -1.13
C LEU A 360 35.48 51.69 -0.24
N ARG A 361 35.13 51.66 1.06
CA ARG A 361 35.49 52.69 2.05
C ARG A 361 36.84 52.42 2.72
N LEU A 362 37.18 51.15 2.96
CA LEU A 362 38.39 50.72 3.66
C LEU A 362 39.43 50.16 2.69
N ARG A 363 39.97 51.04 1.83
CA ARG A 363 40.91 50.64 0.76
C ARG A 363 42.31 50.25 1.25
N GLU A 364 42.68 50.63 2.47
CA GLU A 364 44.02 50.43 3.04
C GLU A 364 44.13 49.20 3.96
N VAL A 365 43.06 48.41 4.09
CA VAL A 365 43.05 47.19 4.92
C VAL A 365 43.72 46.04 4.18
N SER A 366 44.61 45.32 4.87
CA SER A 366 45.30 44.15 4.31
C SER A 366 44.30 43.05 3.91
N GLU A 367 44.67 42.19 2.95
CA GLU A 367 43.82 41.05 2.56
C GLU A 367 43.56 40.08 3.72
N GLU A 368 44.54 39.92 4.63
CA GLU A 368 44.43 39.05 5.80
C GLU A 368 43.40 39.58 6.81
N ASP A 369 43.48 40.88 7.12
CA ASP A 369 42.51 41.53 8.02
C ASP A 369 41.12 41.57 7.38
N TRP A 370 41.04 41.77 6.06
CA TRP A 370 39.78 41.77 5.33
C TRP A 370 39.08 40.42 5.39
N LEU A 371 39.82 39.32 5.21
CA LEU A 371 39.28 37.97 5.33
C LEU A 371 38.73 37.69 6.74
N ALA A 372 39.41 38.19 7.79
CA ALA A 372 38.94 38.07 9.16
C ALA A 372 37.61 38.83 9.38
N VAL A 373 37.47 40.03 8.81
CA VAL A 373 36.22 40.82 8.84
C VAL A 373 35.09 40.09 8.12
N GLU A 374 35.33 39.60 6.91
CA GLU A 374 34.33 38.82 6.15
C GLU A 374 33.86 37.59 6.95
N GLN A 375 34.79 36.80 7.47
CA GLN A 375 34.45 35.62 8.27
C GLN A 375 33.71 35.99 9.56
N ALA A 376 34.04 37.11 10.20
CA ALA A 376 33.33 37.57 11.39
C ALA A 376 31.88 37.97 11.08
N MET A 377 31.65 38.72 9.98
CA MET A 377 30.30 39.12 9.56
C MET A 377 29.45 37.92 9.16
N ARG A 378 29.99 37.03 8.32
CA ARG A 378 29.28 35.80 7.90
C ARG A 378 28.95 34.89 9.09
N ARG A 379 29.89 34.70 10.03
CA ARG A 379 29.62 33.94 11.26
C ARG A 379 28.54 34.59 12.12
N THR A 380 28.57 35.91 12.29
CA THR A 380 27.58 36.63 13.09
C THR A 380 26.17 36.40 12.55
N VAL A 381 25.97 36.56 11.25
CA VAL A 381 24.67 36.32 10.61
C VAL A 381 24.27 34.84 10.66
N ALA A 382 25.20 33.91 10.43
CA ALA A 382 24.93 32.48 10.56
C ALA A 382 24.49 32.10 11.99
N THR A 383 25.14 32.66 13.01
CA THR A 383 24.79 32.45 14.43
C THR A 383 23.41 33.04 14.75
N LEU A 384 23.11 34.26 14.28
CA LEU A 384 21.81 34.91 14.49
C LEU A 384 20.66 34.12 13.85
N LEU A 385 20.87 33.54 12.66
CA LEU A 385 19.84 32.81 11.92
C LEU A 385 19.71 31.35 12.32
N HIS A 386 20.72 30.77 12.98
CA HIS A 386 20.69 29.36 13.37
C HIS A 386 19.49 29.04 14.27
N THR A 387 19.34 29.74 15.41
CA THR A 387 18.26 29.48 16.37
C THR A 387 16.87 29.74 15.79
N PRO A 388 16.58 30.88 15.13
CA PRO A 388 15.28 31.11 14.50
C PRO A 388 14.94 30.05 13.43
N THR A 389 15.90 29.66 12.59
CA THR A 389 15.70 28.62 11.58
C THR A 389 15.31 27.27 12.22
N VAL A 390 16.02 26.86 13.27
CA VAL A 390 15.74 25.61 13.97
C VAL A 390 14.37 25.68 14.66
N ARG A 391 14.07 26.80 15.33
CA ARG A 391 12.79 27.00 16.02
C ARG A 391 11.62 27.00 15.06
N VAL A 392 11.76 27.62 13.90
CA VAL A 392 10.74 27.58 12.85
C VAL A 392 10.44 26.15 12.41
N LYS A 393 11.47 25.34 12.13
CA LYS A 393 11.25 23.93 11.75
C LYS A 393 10.58 23.11 12.86
N GLN A 394 10.90 23.40 14.12
CA GLN A 394 10.27 22.76 15.28
C GLN A 394 8.81 23.19 15.47
N LEU A 395 8.55 24.49 15.40
CA LEU A 395 7.21 25.06 15.58
C LEU A 395 6.31 24.77 14.38
N ALA A 396 6.88 24.61 13.18
CA ALA A 396 6.18 24.11 11.99
C ALA A 396 5.64 22.69 12.21
N ALA A 397 6.36 21.87 12.99
CA ALA A 397 5.93 20.53 13.36
C ALA A 397 4.90 20.51 14.51
N ASP A 398 4.54 21.64 15.11
CA ASP A 398 3.47 21.74 16.11
C ASP A 398 2.16 22.23 15.45
N ALA A 399 1.03 22.11 16.17
CA ALA A 399 -0.31 22.36 15.62
C ALA A 399 -0.52 23.76 14.99
N ASP A 400 0.29 24.74 15.36
CA ASP A 400 0.26 26.12 14.84
C ASP A 400 1.23 26.37 13.67
N GLY A 401 1.82 25.32 13.09
CA GLY A 401 2.93 25.43 12.14
C GLY A 401 2.70 26.32 10.91
N ARG A 402 1.48 26.36 10.37
CA ARG A 402 1.11 27.25 9.25
C ARG A 402 1.19 28.73 9.63
N GLN A 403 0.88 29.08 10.88
CA GLN A 403 0.94 30.46 11.35
C GLN A 403 2.40 30.94 11.43
N TYR A 404 3.34 30.06 11.76
CA TYR A 404 4.76 30.40 11.79
C TYR A 404 5.36 30.57 10.40
N ALA A 405 4.96 29.74 9.42
CA ALA A 405 5.37 29.91 8.03
C ALA A 405 4.88 31.26 7.45
N GLN A 406 3.63 31.62 7.74
CA GLN A 406 3.06 32.92 7.38
C GLN A 406 3.78 34.07 8.09
N ALA A 407 4.02 33.94 9.40
CA ALA A 407 4.75 34.96 10.16
C ALA A 407 6.16 35.19 9.61
N LEU A 408 6.91 34.14 9.26
CA LEU A 408 8.22 34.28 8.62
C LEU A 408 8.15 35.01 7.29
N THR A 409 7.17 34.63 6.47
CA THR A 409 6.95 35.22 5.16
C THR A 409 6.66 36.72 5.29
N SER A 410 5.79 37.10 6.22
CA SER A 410 5.45 38.51 6.49
C SER A 410 6.58 39.30 7.16
N LEU A 411 7.33 38.70 8.08
CA LEU A 411 8.40 39.39 8.81
C LEU A 411 9.64 39.67 7.96
N PHE A 412 9.91 38.83 6.96
CA PHE A 412 11.11 38.90 6.13
C PHE A 412 10.83 39.18 4.65
N ASP A 413 9.59 39.48 4.29
CA ASP A 413 9.15 39.76 2.92
C ASP A 413 9.66 38.70 1.92
N LEU A 414 9.47 37.43 2.28
CA LEU A 414 9.91 36.31 1.46
C LEU A 414 8.92 36.11 0.31
N PRO A 415 9.36 36.07 -0.96
CA PRO A 415 8.44 35.81 -2.07
C PRO A 415 7.87 34.40 -1.92
N VAL A 416 6.55 34.35 -1.75
CA VAL A 416 5.81 33.11 -1.60
C VAL A 416 5.51 32.59 -2.98
N ASP A 417 6.14 31.48 -3.36
CA ASP A 417 5.56 30.60 -4.38
C ASP A 417 4.51 29.75 -3.67
N VAL A 418 3.43 30.38 -3.15
CA VAL A 418 2.26 29.60 -2.78
C VAL A 418 1.70 29.09 -4.09
N VAL A 419 1.76 27.77 -4.30
CA VAL A 419 0.81 27.14 -5.19
C VAL A 419 -0.55 27.39 -4.54
N ASP A 420 -1.27 28.38 -5.06
CA ASP A 420 -2.60 28.79 -4.64
C ASP A 420 -3.54 27.57 -4.68
N THR A 421 -3.62 26.84 -3.56
CA THR A 421 -4.73 25.95 -3.28
C THR A 421 -5.86 26.84 -2.77
N VAL A 422 -6.53 27.50 -3.71
CA VAL A 422 -7.73 28.29 -3.43
C VAL A 422 -8.83 27.33 -3.02
N VAL A 423 -9.03 27.18 -1.71
CA VAL A 423 -10.37 27.05 -1.15
C VAL A 423 -10.50 28.12 -0.08
N ALA A 424 -10.88 29.32 -0.50
CA ALA A 424 -11.49 30.27 0.42
C ALA A 424 -12.80 29.63 0.94
N PRO A 425 -13.09 29.70 2.25
CA PRO A 425 -14.43 29.41 2.73
C PRO A 425 -15.35 30.44 2.10
N ARG A 426 -16.15 30.04 1.10
CA ARG A 426 -17.32 30.83 0.73
C ARG A 426 -18.26 30.76 1.92
N ASP A 427 -18.65 31.92 2.42
CA ASP A 427 -19.72 32.10 3.38
C ASP A 427 -20.91 31.19 3.03
N LEU A 428 -21.07 30.14 3.81
CA LEU A 428 -22.29 29.35 3.81
C LEU A 428 -23.37 30.21 4.47
N PRO A 429 -24.49 30.51 3.79
CA PRO A 429 -25.59 31.20 4.44
C PRO A 429 -26.11 30.31 5.57
N ALA A 430 -26.20 30.90 6.76
CA ALA A 430 -26.70 30.27 7.95
C ALA A 430 -28.12 29.71 7.75
N GLY A 431 -28.29 28.46 8.15
CA GLY A 431 -29.53 27.96 8.75
C GLY A 431 -30.76 27.81 7.84
N ARG A 432 -31.04 26.56 7.47
CA ARG A 432 -32.38 26.01 7.63
C ARG A 432 -32.28 24.65 8.32
N GLU A 433 -32.53 24.69 9.62
CA GLU A 433 -33.17 23.58 10.32
C GLU A 433 -34.48 23.29 9.60
N ASP A 434 -34.65 22.08 9.09
CA ASP A 434 -35.89 21.31 9.17
C ASP A 434 -35.81 20.02 8.35
N LEU A 435 -36.19 18.92 9.03
CA LEU A 435 -36.81 17.68 8.54
C LEU A 435 -35.92 16.46 8.21
N LEU A 436 -36.01 15.51 9.16
CA LEU A 436 -36.16 14.05 9.06
C LEU A 436 -34.97 13.19 8.60
#